data_AF-A0AB37U8P0-F1
#
_entry.id   AF-A0AB37U8P0-F1
#
_cell.length_a   1.000
_cell.length_b   1.000
_cell.length_c   1.000
_cell.angle_alpha   90.00
_cell.angle_beta   90.00
_cell.angle_gamma   90.00
#
_symmetry.space_group_name_H-M   'P 1'
#
loop_
_entity.id
_entity.type
_entity.pdbx_description
1 polymer ?
#
loop_
_entity_poly.entity_id
_entity_poly.type
_entity_poly.pdbx_seq_one_letter_code
_entity_poly.pdbx_strand_id
1 'polypeptide(L)'
;MLETPSEREKHLQELEELELKCGGVFACITPERHKILWQQKVSKLEQRLEAATTAQQREYLLSQLIELNQREQRKATRIAEVHSLLAPGS
;
A
#
# COMPACT_ATOMS: atom_id res chain seq x y z
N MET A 1 -23.48 0.06 -11.77
CA MET A 1 -22.92 1.29 -12.40
C MET A 1 -21.41 1.13 -12.37
N LEU A 2 -20.74 1.27 -13.52
CA LEU A 2 -19.28 1.28 -13.57
C LEU A 2 -18.84 2.65 -13.08
N GLU A 3 -18.31 2.72 -11.85
CA GLU A 3 -17.74 3.95 -11.32
C GLU A 3 -16.50 4.29 -12.16
N THR A 4 -16.56 5.40 -12.87
CA THR A 4 -15.38 5.93 -13.56
C THR A 4 -14.32 6.26 -12.52
N PRO A 5 -13.08 5.77 -12.68
CA PRO A 5 -12.02 6.08 -11.74
C PRO A 5 -11.88 7.60 -11.65
N SER A 6 -11.89 8.09 -10.41
CA SER A 6 -11.57 9.47 -10.10
C SER A 6 -10.23 9.85 -10.73
N GLU A 7 -10.02 11.14 -11.03
CA GLU A 7 -8.74 11.63 -11.55
C GLU A 7 -7.54 11.19 -10.68
N ARG A 8 -7.77 11.05 -9.37
CA ARG A 8 -6.81 10.46 -8.43
C ARG A 8 -6.48 9.00 -8.75
N GLU A 9 -7.48 8.17 -9.04
CA GLU A 9 -7.28 6.76 -9.41
C GLU A 9 -6.57 6.60 -10.75
N LYS A 10 -6.85 7.47 -11.73
CA LYS A 10 -6.12 7.48 -13.01
C LYS A 10 -4.64 7.79 -12.81
N HIS A 11 -4.32 8.84 -12.06
CA HIS A 11 -2.93 9.18 -11.76
C HIS A 11 -2.22 8.08 -10.96
N LEU A 12 -2.93 7.38 -10.08
CA LEU A 12 -2.38 6.21 -9.38
C LEU A 12 -2.10 5.04 -10.32
N GLN A 13 -2.96 4.79 -11.31
CA GLN A 13 -2.74 3.78 -12.35
C GLN A 13 -1.58 4.15 -13.29
N GLU A 14 -1.50 5.39 -13.76
CA GLU A 14 -0.38 5.86 -14.60
C GLU A 14 0.95 5.71 -13.88
N LEU A 15 0.96 6.07 -12.59
CA LEU A 15 2.10 5.86 -11.73
C LEU A 15 2.42 4.37 -11.56
N GLU A 16 1.45 3.46 -11.47
CA GLU A 16 1.64 1.99 -11.37
C GLU A 16 2.23 1.42 -12.65
N GLU A 17 1.73 1.85 -13.80
CA GLU A 17 2.30 1.49 -15.10
C GLU A 17 3.74 1.98 -15.26
N LEU A 18 4.06 3.18 -14.78
CA LEU A 18 5.42 3.72 -14.80
C LEU A 18 6.35 2.92 -13.87
N GLU A 19 5.90 2.43 -12.71
CA GLU A 19 6.73 1.54 -11.87
C GLU A 19 7.00 0.20 -12.57
N LEU A 20 5.98 -0.34 -13.24
CA LEU A 20 6.09 -1.58 -14.01
C LEU A 20 7.08 -1.42 -15.17
N LYS A 21 7.02 -0.28 -15.88
CA LYS A 21 7.94 0.07 -16.96
C LYS A 21 9.38 0.33 -16.46
N CYS A 22 9.54 0.88 -15.26
CA CYS A 22 10.84 1.16 -14.64
C CYS A 22 11.44 0.00 -13.84
N GLY A 23 10.89 -1.22 -13.97
CA GLY A 23 11.45 -2.43 -13.36
C GLY A 23 11.23 -2.56 -11.85
N GLY A 24 10.22 -1.88 -11.29
CA GLY A 24 9.69 -2.09 -9.93
C GLY A 24 10.60 -1.75 -8.74
N VAL A 25 11.91 -1.58 -8.95
CA VAL A 25 12.90 -1.39 -7.89
C VAL A 25 13.29 0.08 -7.68
N PHE A 26 13.06 0.95 -8.69
CA PHE A 26 13.53 2.35 -8.69
C PHE A 26 12.43 3.42 -8.66
N ALA A 27 11.15 3.04 -8.54
CA ALA A 27 10.11 4.03 -8.34
C ALA A 27 10.17 4.55 -6.89
N CYS A 28 10.46 5.84 -6.72
CA CYS A 28 10.32 6.49 -5.42
C CYS A 28 8.87 6.39 -4.97
N ILE A 29 8.57 5.44 -4.08
CA ILE A 29 7.30 5.41 -3.36
C ILE A 29 7.26 6.68 -2.49
N THR A 30 6.36 7.60 -2.83
CA THR A 30 6.06 8.75 -1.97
C THR A 30 5.31 8.27 -0.71
N PRO A 31 5.38 9.01 0.42
CA PRO A 31 4.61 8.69 1.63
C PRO A 31 3.10 8.50 1.34
N GLU A 32 2.52 9.36 0.50
CA GLU A 32 1.11 9.28 0.09
C GLU A 32 0.81 7.98 -0.68
N ARG A 33 1.67 7.60 -1.62
CA ARG A 33 1.48 6.37 -2.41
C ARG A 33 1.64 5.12 -1.55
N HIS A 34 2.61 5.13 -0.65
CA HIS A 34 2.80 4.06 0.35
C HIS A 34 1.51 3.81 1.12
N LYS A 35 0.96 4.89 1.69
CA LYS A 35 -0.27 4.86 2.48
C LYS A 35 -1.44 4.29 1.69
N ILE A 36 -1.62 4.68 0.43
CA ILE A 36 -2.70 4.19 -0.43
C ILE A 36 -2.55 2.68 -0.69
N LEU A 37 -1.36 2.23 -1.07
CA LEU A 37 -1.10 0.82 -1.35
C LEU A 37 -1.27 -0.05 -0.11
N TRP A 38 -0.92 0.46 1.07
CA TRP A 38 -1.17 -0.22 2.33
C TRP A 38 -2.65 -0.30 2.66
N GLN A 39 -3.40 0.80 2.55
CA GLN A 39 -4.84 0.81 2.76
C GLN A 39 -5.56 -0.18 1.84
N GLN A 40 -5.15 -0.29 0.57
CA GLN A 40 -5.69 -1.29 -0.36
C GLN A 40 -5.40 -2.73 0.08
N LYS A 41 -4.20 -3.01 0.59
CA LYS A 41 -3.82 -4.35 1.09
C LYS A 41 -4.58 -4.71 2.36
N VAL A 42 -4.72 -3.76 3.29
CA VAL A 42 -5.51 -3.91 4.52
C VAL A 42 -6.97 -4.19 4.15
N SER A 43 -7.58 -3.37 3.30
CA SER A 43 -8.98 -3.55 2.89
C SER A 43 -9.23 -4.93 2.24
N LYS A 44 -8.31 -5.43 1.41
CA LYS A 44 -8.41 -6.79 0.85
C LYS A 44 -8.33 -7.88 1.91
N LEU A 45 -7.51 -7.71 2.95
CA LEU A 45 -7.42 -8.67 4.06
C LEU A 45 -8.65 -8.61 4.95
N GLU A 46 -9.20 -7.43 5.20
CA GLU A 46 -10.45 -7.23 5.94
C GLU A 46 -11.65 -7.87 5.22
N GLN A 47 -11.78 -7.65 3.91
CA GLN A 47 -12.81 -8.33 3.11
C GLN A 47 -12.69 -9.86 3.18
N ARG A 48 -11.46 -10.38 3.18
CA ARG A 48 -11.20 -11.82 3.34
C ARG A 48 -11.54 -12.31 4.75
N LEU A 49 -11.31 -11.49 5.79
CA LEU A 49 -11.67 -11.79 7.18
C LEU A 49 -13.19 -11.87 7.35
N GLU A 50 -13.92 -10.94 6.76
CA GLU A 50 -15.38 -10.93 6.75
C GLU A 50 -15.94 -12.16 6.01
N ALA A 51 -15.33 -12.53 4.89
CA ALA A 51 -15.72 -13.71 4.12
C ALA A 51 -15.26 -15.05 4.74
N ALA A 52 -14.38 -15.03 5.74
CA ALA A 52 -13.84 -16.25 6.35
C ALA A 52 -14.91 -16.97 7.17
N THR A 53 -15.13 -18.25 6.84
CA THR A 53 -16.17 -19.10 7.44
C THR A 53 -15.66 -19.99 8.55
N THR A 54 -14.32 -20.12 8.71
CA THR A 54 -13.71 -20.92 9.77
C THR A 54 -12.84 -20.07 10.70
N ALA A 55 -12.77 -20.48 11.97
CA ALA A 55 -11.91 -19.82 12.96
C ALA A 55 -10.43 -19.85 12.55
N GLN A 56 -9.96 -20.97 12.01
CA GLN A 56 -8.58 -21.12 11.54
C GLN A 56 -8.24 -20.17 10.38
N GLN A 57 -9.16 -19.96 9.43
CA GLN A 57 -8.96 -18.97 8.36
C GLN A 57 -8.92 -17.55 8.90
N ARG A 58 -9.78 -17.22 9.88
CA ARG A 58 -9.77 -15.90 10.54
C ARG A 58 -8.46 -15.66 11.27
N GLU A 59 -7.99 -16.62 12.07
CA GLU A 59 -6.70 -16.52 12.78
C GLU A 59 -5.52 -16.33 11.81
N TYR A 60 -5.50 -17.08 10.71
CA TYR A 60 -4.48 -16.94 9.68
C TYR A 60 -4.49 -15.55 9.04
N LEU A 61 -5.66 -15.04 8.65
CA LEU A 61 -5.80 -13.72 8.04
C LEU A 61 -5.50 -12.58 9.02
N LEU A 62 -5.85 -12.74 10.31
CA LEU A 62 -5.45 -11.81 11.37
C LEU A 62 -3.93 -11.76 11.54
N SER A 63 -3.28 -12.92 11.53
CA SER A 63 -1.81 -13.00 11.57
C SER A 63 -1.16 -12.30 10.37
N GLN A 64 -1.71 -12.51 9.16
CA GLN A 64 -1.25 -11.79 7.96
C GLN A 64 -1.42 -10.27 8.07
N LEU A 65 -2.53 -9.80 8.66
CA LEU A 65 -2.78 -8.37 8.87
C LEU A 65 -1.77 -7.76 9.86
N ILE A 66 -1.48 -8.46 10.95
CA ILE A 66 -0.47 -8.05 11.94
C ILE A 66 0.91 -7.97 11.28
N GLU A 67 1.31 -9.00 10.55
CA GLU A 67 2.60 -9.03 9.86
C GLU A 67 2.70 -7.92 8.80
N LEU A 68 1.63 -7.69 8.03
CA LEU A 68 1.56 -6.60 7.06
C LEU A 68 1.79 -5.25 7.74
N ASN A 69 1.13 -4.97 8.86
CA ASN A 69 1.27 -3.72 9.60
C ASN A 69 2.69 -3.53 10.17
N GLN A 70 3.31 -4.58 10.68
CA GLN A 70 4.70 -4.51 11.16
C GLN A 70 5.70 -4.23 10.04
N ARG A 71 5.50 -4.85 8.87
CA ARG A 71 6.33 -4.60 7.68
C ARG A 71 6.11 -3.20 7.14
N GLU A 72 4.87 -2.73 7.15
CA GLU A 72 4.50 -1.38 6.71
C GLU A 72 5.15 -0.31 7.58
N GLN A 73 5.09 -0.45 8.90
CA GLN A 73 5.68 0.53 9.81
C GLN A 73 7.18 0.75 9.53
N ARG A 74 7.93 -0.33 9.25
CA ARG A 74 9.36 -0.23 8.90
C ARG A 74 9.58 0.50 7.57
N LYS A 75 8.73 0.23 6.57
CA LYS A 75 8.79 0.88 5.26
C LYS A 75 8.42 2.36 5.36
N ALA A 76 7.38 2.71 6.11
CA ALA A 76 6.92 4.08 6.30
C ALA A 76 8.02 4.93 6.95
N THR A 77 8.68 4.42 7.99
CA THR A 77 9.83 5.08 8.61
C THR A 77 10.94 5.34 7.58
N ARG A 78 11.29 4.33 6.78
CA ARG A 78 12.35 4.48 5.78
C ARG A 78 11.99 5.48 4.67
N ILE A 79 10.74 5.47 4.22
CA ILE A 79 10.25 6.41 3.21
C ILE A 79 10.27 7.84 3.76
N ALA A 80 9.84 8.05 5.00
CA ALA A 80 9.88 9.35 5.66
C ALA A 80 11.32 9.87 5.87
N GLU A 81 12.26 9.00 6.26
CA GLU A 81 13.68 9.34 6.38
C GLU A 81 14.26 9.81 5.04
N VAL A 82 14.05 9.02 3.97
CA VAL A 82 14.56 9.35 2.63
C VAL A 82 13.94 10.65 2.12
N HIS A 83 12.64 10.85 2.33
CA HIS A 83 11.97 12.07 1.89
C HIS A 83 12.40 13.31 2.69
N SER A 84 12.72 13.16 3.98
CA SER A 84 13.27 14.24 4.81
C SER A 84 14.69 14.64 4.38
N LEU A 85 15.52 13.68 3.96
CA LEU A 85 16.86 13.94 3.44
C LEU A 85 16.86 14.61 2.06
N LEU A 86 15.82 14.35 1.26
CA LEU A 86 15.67 14.90 -0.09
C LEU A 86 14.90 16.22 -0.13
N ALA A 87 14.24 16.61 0.97
CA ALA A 87 13.65 17.93 1.08
C ALA A 87 14.78 18.98 1.09
N PRO A 88 14.82 19.92 0.12
CA PRO A 88 15.83 20.98 0.15
C PRO A 88 15.66 21.77 1.45
N GLY A 89 16.78 21.99 2.14
CA GLY A 89 16.81 22.58 3.48
C GLY A 89 15.90 23.81 3.58
N SER A 90 15.05 23.80 4.61
CA SER A 90 14.37 24.98 5.13
C SER A 90 15.36 26.07 5.52
#